data_AF-A0A851D2W0-F1
#
_entry.id   AF-A0A851D2W0-F1
#
_cell.length_a   1.000
_cell.length_b   1.000
_cell.length_c   1.000
_cell.angle_alpha   90.00
_cell.angle_beta   90.00
_cell.angle_gamma   90.00
#
_symmetry.space_group_name_H-M   'P 1'
#
loop_
_entity.id
_entity.type
_entity.pdbx_description
1 polymer ?
#
loop_
_entity_poly.entity_id
_entity_poly.type
_entity_poly.pdbx_seq_one_letter_code
_entity_poly.pdbx_strand_id
1 'polypeptide(L)'
;PQSPSVLDATCMEDADCPVGNPVARGNGIKTGKCVMFNTTHSTCEIYGWCPVENNTLPRKPLLAEAENFTLFIKNTVHFTKFNFSKCNTLQTTDPTYFKSCTYDPVFHPSCPVFRVRDMVEAAGETFGDLALLGGSIGVRIEWDCDLDGPVARCQPQYSFSLQDRRYNFRTASYYWDSQRRLYRNLLKLYGIRFDISVHGQAGKFSIVPVAVSFGTGIAFFG
;
A
#
# COMPACT_ATOMS: atom_id res chain seq x y z
N PRO A 1 1.44 -33.38 -4.86
CA PRO A 1 0.08 -33.35 -4.25
C PRO A 1 -0.40 -31.91 -4.08
N GLN A 2 -1.70 -31.64 -4.21
CA GLN A 2 -2.27 -30.33 -3.91
C GLN A 2 -2.29 -30.04 -2.40
N SER A 3 -2.38 -28.76 -2.02
CA SER A 3 -2.55 -28.35 -0.62
C SER A 3 -3.88 -28.87 -0.03
N PRO A 4 -3.88 -29.43 1.20
CA PRO A 4 -5.09 -29.89 1.88
C PRO A 4 -6.04 -28.75 2.27
N SER A 5 -5.58 -27.49 2.20
CA SER A 5 -6.44 -26.32 2.42
C SER A 5 -7.42 -26.05 1.27
N VAL A 6 -7.27 -26.72 0.13
CA VAL A 6 -8.13 -26.57 -1.04
C VAL A 6 -9.15 -27.72 -1.07
N LEU A 7 -10.40 -27.42 -0.71
CA LEU A 7 -11.47 -28.42 -0.57
C LEU A 7 -11.74 -29.22 -1.85
N ASP A 8 -11.69 -28.58 -3.03
CA ASP A 8 -11.90 -29.25 -4.33
C ASP A 8 -10.78 -30.27 -4.67
N ALA A 9 -9.70 -30.29 -3.91
CA ALA A 9 -8.61 -31.23 -4.11
C ALA A 9 -8.57 -32.36 -3.07
N THR A 10 -9.45 -32.38 -2.08
CA THR A 10 -9.55 -33.50 -1.13
C THR A 10 -10.15 -34.71 -1.84
N CYS A 11 -9.59 -35.89 -1.61
CA CYS A 11 -10.02 -37.13 -2.24
C CYS A 11 -9.88 -38.31 -1.27
N MET A 12 -10.62 -39.39 -1.53
CA MET A 12 -10.43 -40.69 -0.89
C MET A 12 -9.95 -41.72 -1.91
N GLU A 13 -10.39 -41.61 -3.16
CA GLU A 13 -10.01 -42.49 -4.27
C GLU A 13 -9.71 -41.72 -5.55
N ASP A 14 -9.07 -42.39 -6.52
CA ASP A 14 -8.66 -41.80 -7.80
C ASP A 14 -9.86 -41.23 -8.60
N ALA A 15 -11.05 -41.81 -8.43
CA ALA A 15 -12.28 -41.35 -9.08
C ALA A 15 -12.70 -39.93 -8.67
N ASP A 16 -12.32 -39.48 -7.46
CA ASP A 16 -12.58 -38.12 -6.97
C ASP A 16 -11.73 -37.06 -7.69
N CYS A 17 -10.71 -37.49 -8.44
CA CYS A 17 -9.72 -36.64 -9.09
C CYS A 17 -9.83 -36.69 -10.63
N PRO A 18 -10.94 -36.26 -11.25
CA PRO A 18 -11.14 -36.39 -12.70
C PRO A 18 -10.02 -35.72 -13.50
N VAL A 19 -9.40 -36.49 -14.39
CA VAL A 19 -8.23 -36.09 -15.19
C VAL A 19 -8.56 -34.86 -16.03
N GLY A 20 -7.64 -33.88 -16.07
CA GLY A 20 -7.76 -32.71 -16.93
C GLY A 20 -8.62 -31.59 -16.33
N ASN A 21 -9.33 -31.84 -15.24
CA ASN A 21 -10.08 -30.79 -14.55
C ASN A 21 -9.15 -29.86 -13.76
N PRO A 22 -9.27 -28.53 -13.93
CA PRO A 22 -8.54 -27.59 -13.09
C PRO A 22 -9.06 -27.66 -11.65
N VAL A 23 -8.17 -27.53 -10.67
CA VAL A 23 -8.58 -27.41 -9.27
C VAL A 23 -9.10 -26.01 -9.00
N ALA A 24 -10.35 -25.88 -8.58
CA ALA A 24 -10.97 -24.58 -8.25
C ALA A 24 -10.21 -23.90 -7.10
N ARG A 25 -9.75 -22.67 -7.32
CA ARG A 25 -8.87 -21.91 -6.40
C ARG A 25 -7.60 -22.69 -5.99
N GLY A 26 -7.17 -23.63 -6.81
CA GLY A 26 -5.96 -24.43 -6.62
C GLY A 26 -4.78 -23.94 -7.43
N ASN A 27 -3.73 -24.77 -7.45
CA ASN A 27 -2.43 -24.50 -8.04
C ASN A 27 -2.14 -25.25 -9.36
N GLY A 28 -3.10 -26.01 -9.91
CA GLY A 28 -2.86 -26.86 -11.07
C GLY A 28 -4.06 -27.66 -11.55
N ILE A 29 -3.80 -28.61 -12.45
CA ILE A 29 -4.80 -29.46 -13.13
C ILE A 29 -4.70 -30.90 -12.60
N LYS A 30 -5.83 -31.54 -12.26
CA LYS A 30 -5.88 -32.90 -11.68
C LYS A 30 -5.34 -33.94 -12.68
N THR A 31 -4.48 -34.86 -12.21
CA THR A 31 -3.87 -35.92 -13.05
C THR A 31 -4.65 -37.22 -13.10
N GLY A 32 -5.69 -37.40 -12.27
CA GLY A 32 -6.39 -38.68 -12.12
C GLY A 32 -6.12 -39.43 -10.83
N LYS A 33 -5.10 -39.03 -10.06
CA LYS A 33 -4.63 -39.80 -8.90
C LYS A 33 -4.93 -39.10 -7.59
N CYS A 34 -5.43 -39.86 -6.63
CA CYS A 34 -5.55 -39.47 -5.23
C CYS A 34 -4.30 -39.94 -4.48
N VAL A 35 -3.57 -38.99 -3.89
CA VAL A 35 -2.30 -39.27 -3.21
C VAL A 35 -2.35 -38.82 -1.76
N MET A 36 -1.75 -39.60 -0.86
CA MET A 36 -1.65 -39.20 0.55
C MET A 36 -0.74 -37.98 0.69
N PHE A 37 -1.28 -36.88 1.22
CA PHE A 37 -0.51 -35.69 1.55
C PHE A 37 0.16 -35.83 2.93
N ASN A 38 -0.58 -36.36 3.90
CA ASN A 38 -0.07 -36.73 5.22
C ASN A 38 -0.80 -37.99 5.73
N THR A 39 -0.56 -38.43 6.97
CA THR A 39 -1.16 -39.64 7.54
C THR A 39 -2.69 -39.61 7.65
N THR A 40 -3.32 -38.44 7.54
CA THR A 40 -4.76 -38.24 7.76
C THR A 40 -5.51 -37.63 6.57
N HIS A 41 -4.79 -37.04 5.61
CA HIS A 41 -5.36 -36.31 4.49
C HIS A 41 -4.76 -36.81 3.17
N SER A 42 -5.66 -37.12 2.23
CA SER A 42 -5.33 -37.40 0.84
C SER A 42 -5.81 -36.25 -0.05
N THR A 43 -4.99 -35.88 -1.03
CA THR A 43 -5.31 -34.84 -1.99
C THR A 43 -5.00 -35.28 -3.42
N CYS A 44 -5.71 -34.71 -4.39
CA CYS A 44 -5.46 -34.99 -5.79
C CYS A 44 -4.02 -34.59 -6.18
N GLU A 45 -3.38 -35.44 -6.96
CA GLU A 45 -2.17 -35.11 -7.68
C GLU A 45 -2.51 -34.11 -8.80
N ILE A 46 -1.64 -33.12 -8.97
CA ILE A 46 -1.83 -32.04 -9.94
C ILE A 46 -0.61 -31.87 -10.83
N TYR A 47 -0.86 -31.48 -12.07
CA TYR A 47 0.15 -30.91 -12.95
C TYR A 47 0.21 -29.39 -12.73
N GLY A 48 1.38 -28.90 -12.33
CA GLY A 48 1.62 -27.49 -11.99
C GLY A 48 3.01 -27.26 -11.41
N TRP A 49 3.28 -26.04 -10.94
CA TRP A 49 4.55 -25.72 -10.27
C TRP A 49 4.62 -26.43 -8.92
N CYS A 50 5.61 -27.30 -8.76
CA CYS A 50 5.81 -28.10 -7.55
C CYS A 50 7.15 -27.77 -6.87
N PRO A 51 7.22 -27.80 -5.52
CA PRO A 51 6.11 -28.04 -4.59
C PRO A 51 5.12 -26.85 -4.52
N VAL A 52 3.89 -27.13 -4.10
CA VAL A 52 2.88 -26.09 -3.85
C VAL A 52 3.23 -25.26 -2.62
N GLU A 53 2.82 -24.00 -2.60
CA GLU A 53 3.07 -23.07 -1.48
C GLU A 53 2.46 -23.59 -0.16
N ASN A 54 3.19 -23.42 0.94
CA ASN A 54 2.64 -23.60 2.27
C ASN A 54 1.95 -22.31 2.75
N ASN A 55 0.67 -22.40 3.09
CA ASN A 55 -0.15 -21.26 3.52
C ASN A 55 -0.01 -20.91 5.01
N THR A 56 0.87 -21.58 5.77
CA THR A 56 1.07 -21.26 7.19
C THR A 56 1.63 -19.86 7.37
N LEU A 57 0.88 -18.99 8.05
CA LEU A 57 1.34 -17.66 8.40
C LEU A 57 2.28 -17.70 9.61
N PRO A 58 3.33 -16.87 9.63
CA PRO A 58 4.17 -16.74 10.82
C PRO A 58 3.40 -16.04 11.94
N ARG A 59 3.77 -16.32 13.20
CA ARG A 59 3.17 -15.67 14.39
C ARG A 59 3.57 -14.20 14.55
N LYS A 60 4.68 -13.80 13.93
CA LYS A 60 5.23 -12.45 13.98
C LYS A 60 5.69 -12.03 12.57
N PRO A 61 5.63 -10.74 12.22
CA PRO A 61 6.18 -10.25 10.96
C PRO A 61 7.68 -10.56 10.89
N LEU A 62 8.13 -11.19 9.80
CA LEU A 62 9.55 -11.49 9.59
C LEU A 62 10.39 -10.22 9.45
N LEU A 63 9.81 -9.16 8.88
CA LEU A 63 10.43 -7.86 8.65
C LEU A 63 9.92 -6.81 9.64
N ALA A 64 9.92 -7.15 10.93
CA ALA A 64 9.45 -6.24 11.99
C ALA A 64 10.22 -4.91 12.03
N GLU A 65 11.51 -4.93 11.68
CA GLU A 65 12.37 -3.73 11.64
C GLU A 65 11.93 -2.68 10.61
N ALA A 66 11.06 -3.04 9.66
CA ALA A 66 10.49 -2.08 8.72
C ALA A 66 9.60 -1.03 9.41
N GLU A 67 9.19 -1.25 10.66
CA GLU A 67 8.57 -0.24 11.54
C GLU A 67 9.42 1.04 11.65
N ASN A 68 10.74 0.88 11.65
CA ASN A 68 11.72 1.96 11.85
C ASN A 68 12.20 2.59 10.54
N PHE A 69 11.69 2.13 9.39
CA PHE A 69 12.04 2.73 8.12
C PHE A 69 11.44 4.13 7.99
N THR A 70 12.12 4.98 7.23
CA THR A 70 11.66 6.34 6.94
C THR A 70 11.38 6.50 5.47
N LEU A 71 10.34 7.26 5.15
CA LEU A 71 9.94 7.63 3.80
C LEU A 71 10.15 9.12 3.60
N PHE A 72 10.99 9.49 2.63
CA PHE A 72 11.12 10.87 2.18
C PHE A 72 10.07 11.15 1.09
N ILE A 73 9.05 11.94 1.43
CA ILE A 73 7.94 12.26 0.52
C ILE A 73 8.14 13.66 -0.04
N LYS A 74 8.60 13.77 -1.29
CA LYS A 74 8.73 15.06 -1.98
C LYS A 74 7.46 15.38 -2.78
N ASN A 75 6.83 16.50 -2.47
CA ASN A 75 5.63 16.96 -3.16
C ASN A 75 5.74 18.44 -3.56
N THR A 76 5.43 18.73 -4.81
CA THR A 76 5.35 20.09 -5.35
C THR A 76 3.97 20.32 -5.94
N VAL A 77 3.33 21.42 -5.55
CA VAL A 77 2.05 21.88 -6.12
C VAL A 77 2.27 23.11 -6.99
N HIS A 78 1.47 23.22 -8.05
CA HIS A 78 1.43 24.38 -8.93
C HIS A 78 -0.02 24.79 -9.19
N PHE A 79 -0.39 25.99 -8.75
CA PHE A 79 -1.69 26.59 -8.97
C PHE A 79 -1.64 27.49 -10.20
N THR A 80 -1.99 26.92 -11.35
CA THR A 80 -1.89 27.54 -12.69
C THR A 80 -2.56 28.91 -12.77
N LYS A 81 -3.77 29.05 -12.22
CA LYS A 81 -4.54 30.31 -12.20
C LYS A 81 -3.77 31.49 -11.59
N PHE A 82 -2.91 31.22 -10.60
CA PHE A 82 -2.17 32.24 -9.86
C PHE A 82 -0.68 32.25 -10.20
N ASN A 83 -0.23 31.37 -11.10
CA ASN A 83 1.18 31.12 -11.39
C ASN A 83 2.03 30.94 -10.12
N PHE A 84 1.49 30.19 -9.15
CA PHE A 84 2.11 29.99 -7.84
C PHE A 84 2.54 28.53 -7.69
N SER A 85 3.79 28.30 -7.30
CA SER A 85 4.35 26.97 -7.04
C SER A 85 4.90 26.89 -5.63
N LYS A 86 4.70 25.76 -4.97
CA LYS A 86 5.24 25.49 -3.63
C LYS A 86 5.66 24.03 -3.50
N CYS A 87 6.77 23.80 -2.83
CA CYS A 87 7.25 22.47 -2.47
C CYS A 87 7.09 22.28 -0.96
N ASN A 88 6.77 21.06 -0.53
CA ASN A 88 6.64 20.74 0.89
C ASN A 88 7.98 20.74 1.65
N THR A 89 9.09 20.66 0.93
CA THR A 89 10.44 20.67 1.49
C THR A 89 10.85 22.08 1.89
N LEU A 90 11.46 22.22 3.07
CA LEU A 90 12.18 23.43 3.45
C LEU A 90 13.26 23.79 2.42
N GLN A 91 13.34 25.07 2.03
CA GLN A 91 14.50 25.56 1.27
C GLN A 91 15.66 25.81 2.25
N THR A 92 16.60 24.88 2.30
CA THR A 92 17.77 24.93 3.19
C THR A 92 19.06 24.65 2.40
N THR A 93 20.16 25.28 2.81
CA THR A 93 21.51 25.00 2.30
C THR A 93 22.21 23.91 3.10
N ASP A 94 21.63 23.45 4.21
CA ASP A 94 22.17 22.40 5.06
C ASP A 94 21.93 21.01 4.43
N PRO A 95 22.99 20.29 3.99
CA PRO A 95 22.87 18.97 3.39
C PRO A 95 22.53 17.86 4.41
N THR A 96 22.58 18.16 5.71
CA THR A 96 22.32 17.20 6.79
C THR A 96 20.89 17.24 7.30
N TYR A 97 20.17 18.35 7.11
CA TYR A 97 18.80 18.55 7.59
C TYR A 97 17.86 17.38 7.27
N PHE A 98 17.74 17.00 5.99
CA PHE A 98 16.84 15.92 5.58
C PHE A 98 17.31 14.52 5.98
N LYS A 99 18.55 14.36 6.47
CA LYS A 99 19.07 13.09 6.96
C LYS A 99 18.74 12.85 8.44
N SER A 100 18.58 13.93 9.20
CA SER A 100 18.34 13.89 10.65
C SER A 100 16.92 14.27 11.03
N CYS A 101 16.20 15.04 10.22
CA CYS A 101 14.85 15.46 10.54
C CYS A 101 13.87 14.28 10.47
N THR A 102 12.86 14.32 11.33
CA THR A 102 11.67 13.46 11.26
C THR A 102 10.45 14.37 11.36
N TYR A 103 9.42 14.09 10.57
CA TYR A 103 8.19 14.86 10.56
C TYR A 103 7.53 14.84 11.93
N ASP A 104 7.18 16.02 12.41
CA ASP A 104 6.31 16.21 13.57
C ASP A 104 5.39 17.40 13.29
N PRO A 105 4.08 17.29 13.49
CA PRO A 105 3.13 18.33 13.13
C PRO A 105 3.34 19.65 13.91
N VAL A 106 3.98 19.59 15.08
CA VAL A 106 4.19 20.74 15.98
C VAL A 106 5.63 21.24 15.89
N PHE A 107 6.60 20.35 16.09
CA PHE A 107 8.01 20.70 16.22
C PHE A 107 8.73 20.80 14.87
N HIS A 108 8.38 19.95 13.90
CA HIS A 108 9.07 19.85 12.62
C HIS A 108 8.10 19.72 11.42
N PRO A 109 7.13 20.64 11.24
CA PRO A 109 6.08 20.50 10.22
C PRO A 109 6.61 20.56 8.78
N SER A 110 7.80 21.14 8.59
CA SER A 110 8.47 21.28 7.28
C SER A 110 9.37 20.09 6.91
N CYS A 111 9.50 19.08 7.78
CA CYS A 111 10.32 17.91 7.49
C CYS A 111 9.51 16.86 6.71
N PRO A 112 9.89 16.50 5.47
CA PRO A 112 9.16 15.54 4.64
C PRO A 112 9.57 14.07 4.87
N VAL A 113 10.18 13.75 6.02
CA VAL A 113 10.68 12.41 6.35
C VAL A 113 9.76 11.78 7.39
N PHE A 114 9.04 10.74 7.00
CA PHE A 114 8.02 10.10 7.82
C PHE A 114 8.48 8.72 8.26
N ARG A 115 8.43 8.42 9.56
CA ARG A 115 8.66 7.06 10.05
C ARG A 115 7.43 6.20 9.79
N VAL A 116 7.65 4.96 9.35
CA VAL A 116 6.56 4.02 9.02
C VAL A 116 5.65 3.79 10.23
N ARG A 117 6.22 3.57 11.41
CA ARG A 117 5.50 3.47 12.67
C ARG A 117 4.51 4.62 12.88
N ASP A 118 5.01 5.85 12.82
CA ASP A 118 4.26 7.05 13.19
C ASP A 118 3.07 7.25 12.24
N MET A 119 3.24 6.93 10.96
CA MET A 119 2.13 6.96 9.98
C MET A 119 1.06 5.88 10.27
N VAL A 120 1.47 4.70 10.72
CA VAL A 120 0.55 3.60 11.06
C VAL A 120 -0.23 3.92 12.35
N GLU A 121 0.46 4.42 13.37
CA GLU A 121 -0.15 4.86 14.63
C GLU A 121 -1.08 6.05 14.40
N ALA A 122 -0.70 7.02 13.56
CA ALA A 122 -1.55 8.14 13.18
C ALA A 122 -2.81 7.72 12.40
N ALA A 123 -2.77 6.57 11.72
CA ALA A 123 -3.94 5.94 11.09
C ALA A 123 -4.81 5.14 12.08
N GLY A 124 -4.43 5.06 13.36
CA GLY A 124 -5.15 4.35 14.41
C GLY A 124 -4.84 2.84 14.49
N GLU A 125 -3.74 2.39 13.92
CA GLU A 125 -3.38 0.97 13.83
C GLU A 125 -2.03 0.67 14.52
N THR A 126 -1.76 -0.61 14.77
CA THR A 126 -0.46 -1.07 15.29
C THR A 126 0.34 -1.75 14.19
N PHE A 127 1.62 -1.38 14.02
CA PHE A 127 2.47 -1.91 12.94
C PHE A 127 2.54 -3.44 12.94
N GLY A 128 2.74 -4.07 14.10
CA GLY A 128 2.86 -5.52 14.21
C GLY A 128 1.64 -6.27 13.68
N ASP A 129 0.44 -5.81 14.04
CA ASP A 129 -0.82 -6.44 13.62
C ASP A 129 -1.08 -6.24 12.13
N LEU A 130 -0.84 -5.02 11.63
CA LEU A 130 -1.03 -4.68 10.22
C LEU A 130 -0.01 -5.39 9.32
N ALA A 131 1.25 -5.54 9.77
CA ALA A 131 2.31 -6.17 8.99
C ALA A 131 2.16 -7.71 8.86
N LEU A 132 1.40 -8.37 9.75
CA LEU A 132 1.17 -9.82 9.68
C LEU A 132 0.36 -10.24 8.46
N LEU A 133 -0.73 -9.51 8.17
CA LEU A 133 -1.63 -9.78 7.04
C LEU A 133 -1.44 -8.80 5.89
N GLY A 134 -0.60 -7.78 6.10
CA GLY A 134 -0.44 -6.62 5.25
C GLY A 134 -1.65 -5.67 5.32
N GLY A 135 -1.47 -4.47 4.81
CA GLY A 135 -2.54 -3.46 4.77
C GLY A 135 -2.26 -2.36 3.77
N SER A 136 -3.19 -1.42 3.66
CA SER A 136 -2.98 -0.18 2.91
C SER A 136 -3.34 1.03 3.77
N ILE A 137 -2.49 2.05 3.73
CA ILE A 137 -2.66 3.33 4.42
C ILE A 137 -2.70 4.44 3.36
N GLY A 138 -3.74 5.26 3.41
CA GLY A 138 -3.85 6.47 2.63
C GLY A 138 -3.09 7.60 3.31
N VAL A 139 -2.19 8.25 2.57
CA VAL A 139 -1.46 9.45 2.98
C VAL A 139 -2.05 10.63 2.21
N ARG A 140 -2.83 11.47 2.88
CA ARG A 140 -3.44 12.65 2.26
C ARG A 140 -2.61 13.89 2.58
N ILE A 141 -2.14 14.55 1.52
CA ILE A 141 -1.41 15.81 1.56
C ILE A 141 -2.37 16.92 1.11
N GLU A 142 -2.75 17.80 2.02
CA GLU A 142 -3.71 18.87 1.76
C GLU A 142 -3.01 20.23 1.75
N TRP A 143 -3.22 20.97 0.66
CA TRP A 143 -2.71 22.31 0.46
C TRP A 143 -3.90 23.28 0.40
N ASP A 144 -4.24 23.90 1.51
CA ASP A 144 -5.24 24.98 1.53
C ASP A 144 -4.52 26.32 1.72
N CYS A 145 -4.44 27.10 0.65
CA CYS A 145 -3.56 28.26 0.58
C CYS A 145 -4.32 29.54 0.25
N ASP A 146 -4.36 30.45 1.23
CA ASP A 146 -4.69 31.85 1.01
C ASP A 146 -3.46 32.59 0.46
N LEU A 147 -3.51 32.96 -0.82
CA LEU A 147 -2.46 33.68 -1.54
C LEU A 147 -2.54 35.21 -1.40
N ASP A 148 -3.49 35.73 -0.64
CA ASP A 148 -3.50 37.14 -0.22
C ASP A 148 -2.53 37.35 0.96
N GLY A 149 -2.25 36.28 1.72
CA GLY A 149 -1.30 36.28 2.84
C GLY A 149 0.15 35.95 2.45
N PRO A 150 1.05 35.87 3.45
CA PRO A 150 2.43 35.47 3.23
C PRO A 150 2.55 34.03 2.69
N VAL A 151 3.37 33.84 1.66
CA VAL A 151 3.69 32.53 1.04
C VAL A 151 4.21 31.48 2.03
N ALA A 152 4.73 31.90 3.18
CA ALA A 152 5.18 31.02 4.25
C ALA A 152 4.03 30.30 4.99
N ARG A 153 2.80 30.84 4.96
CA ARG A 153 1.62 30.24 5.61
C ARG A 153 1.01 29.09 4.80
N CYS A 154 1.23 29.08 3.48
CA CYS A 154 0.84 27.98 2.61
C CYS A 154 1.78 26.78 2.85
N GLN A 155 1.35 25.89 3.74
CA GLN A 155 2.05 24.68 4.14
C GLN A 155 1.13 23.46 3.98
N PRO A 156 1.68 22.29 3.64
CA PRO A 156 0.89 21.09 3.52
C PRO A 156 0.48 20.57 4.90
N GLN A 157 -0.73 20.03 4.98
CA GLN A 157 -1.19 19.23 6.11
C GLN A 157 -1.22 17.76 5.72
N TYR A 158 -0.74 16.90 6.60
CA TYR A 158 -0.67 15.46 6.37
C TYR A 158 -1.70 14.76 7.25
N SER A 159 -2.48 13.86 6.65
CA SER A 159 -3.38 12.98 7.37
C SER A 159 -3.21 11.54 6.90
N PHE A 160 -3.38 10.61 7.83
CA PHE A 160 -3.17 9.18 7.62
C PHE A 160 -4.46 8.44 7.92
N SER A 161 -4.83 7.50 7.06
CA SER A 161 -6.07 6.74 7.21
C SER A 161 -5.88 5.30 6.76
N LEU A 162 -6.40 4.36 7.53
CA LEU A 162 -6.45 2.96 7.10
C LEU A 162 -7.40 2.82 5.91
N GLN A 163 -6.95 2.14 4.85
CA GLN A 163 -7.76 1.82 3.67
C GLN A 163 -8.16 0.34 3.65
N ASP A 164 -7.21 -0.56 3.96
CA ASP A 164 -7.44 -2.02 4.00
C ASP A 164 -6.53 -2.70 5.03
N ARG A 165 -7.01 -3.77 5.67
CA ARG A 165 -6.29 -4.61 6.64
C ARG A 165 -5.76 -5.92 6.05
N ARG A 166 -5.88 -6.13 4.74
CA ARG A 166 -5.36 -7.33 4.07
C ARG A 166 -4.72 -6.96 2.74
N TYR A 167 -3.39 -6.96 2.70
CA TYR A 167 -2.65 -6.73 1.47
C TYR A 167 -1.52 -7.74 1.29
N ASN A 168 -1.68 -8.61 0.29
CA ASN A 168 -0.64 -9.55 -0.09
C ASN A 168 -0.65 -9.79 -1.60
N PHE A 169 0.51 -10.13 -2.13
CA PHE A 169 0.66 -10.49 -3.54
C PHE A 169 1.75 -11.56 -3.70
N ARG A 170 1.72 -12.24 -4.84
CA ARG A 170 2.73 -13.25 -5.18
C ARG A 170 3.63 -12.72 -6.28
N THR A 171 4.93 -12.94 -6.11
CA THR A 171 5.94 -12.70 -7.14
C THR A 171 6.73 -13.98 -7.40
N ALA A 172 7.25 -14.12 -8.61
CA ALA A 172 8.00 -15.28 -9.02
C ALA A 172 9.30 -14.89 -9.74
N SER A 173 10.38 -15.59 -9.43
CA SER A 173 11.65 -15.49 -10.13
C SER A 173 12.00 -16.83 -10.73
N TYR A 174 12.39 -16.84 -12.01
CA TYR A 174 12.65 -18.05 -12.79
C TYR A 174 14.15 -18.20 -13.05
N TYR A 175 14.65 -19.43 -12.96
CA TYR A 175 16.06 -19.71 -13.18
C TYR A 175 16.26 -21.14 -13.71
N TRP A 176 17.41 -21.38 -14.33
CA TRP A 176 17.78 -22.68 -14.86
C TRP A 176 18.83 -23.33 -13.98
N ASP A 177 18.73 -24.64 -13.76
CA ASP A 177 19.77 -25.41 -13.07
C ASP A 177 20.91 -25.82 -14.02
N SER A 178 21.94 -26.47 -13.48
CA SER A 178 23.09 -26.98 -14.24
C SER A 178 22.72 -28.02 -15.30
N GLN A 179 21.52 -28.61 -15.21
CA GLN A 179 20.98 -29.63 -16.11
C GLN A 179 19.96 -29.03 -17.11
N ARG A 180 19.87 -27.70 -17.20
CA ARG A 180 18.90 -26.96 -18.05
C ARG A 180 17.44 -27.32 -17.78
N ARG A 181 17.10 -27.61 -16.52
CA ARG A 181 15.71 -27.69 -16.06
C ARG A 181 15.27 -26.34 -15.52
N LEU A 182 14.04 -25.96 -15.83
CA LEU A 182 13.47 -24.68 -15.39
C LEU A 182 12.95 -24.80 -13.95
N TYR A 183 13.44 -23.93 -13.08
CA TYR A 183 13.02 -23.78 -11.70
C TYR A 183 12.41 -22.39 -11.47
N ARG A 184 11.66 -22.27 -10.38
CA ARG A 184 10.99 -21.03 -9.98
C ARG A 184 10.97 -20.88 -8.47
N ASN A 185 11.36 -19.71 -7.99
CA ASN A 185 11.10 -19.26 -6.62
C ASN A 185 9.79 -18.49 -6.60
N LEU A 186 8.84 -18.92 -5.76
CA LEU A 186 7.58 -18.22 -5.54
C LEU A 186 7.62 -17.58 -4.15
N LEU A 187 7.39 -16.27 -4.08
CA LEU A 187 7.30 -15.52 -2.83
C LEU A 187 5.89 -14.94 -2.71
N LYS A 188 5.24 -15.19 -1.57
CA LYS A 188 4.04 -14.47 -1.17
C LYS A 188 4.43 -13.39 -0.16
N LEU A 189 4.22 -12.16 -0.57
CA LEU A 189 4.67 -10.97 0.17
C LEU A 189 3.47 -10.34 0.86
N TYR A 190 3.65 -10.03 2.14
CA TYR A 190 2.74 -9.26 2.97
C TYR A 190 3.45 -7.96 3.33
N GLY A 191 2.73 -6.86 3.31
CA GLY A 191 3.32 -5.57 3.61
C GLY A 191 2.28 -4.46 3.66
N ILE A 192 2.76 -3.28 4.02
CA ILE A 192 1.93 -2.08 4.10
C ILE A 192 2.15 -1.26 2.82
N ARG A 193 1.08 -1.03 2.08
CA ARG A 193 1.05 -0.14 0.93
C ARG A 193 0.70 1.28 1.40
N PHE A 194 1.44 2.27 0.92
CA PHE A 194 1.12 3.68 1.17
C PHE A 194 0.57 4.30 -0.12
N ASP A 195 -0.68 4.72 -0.10
CA ASP A 195 -1.33 5.39 -1.22
C ASP A 195 -1.34 6.90 -0.97
N ILE A 196 -0.48 7.63 -1.67
CA ILE A 196 -0.32 9.08 -1.49
C ILE A 196 -1.31 9.81 -2.39
N SER A 197 -2.15 10.66 -1.80
CA SER A 197 -3.12 11.50 -2.50
C SER A 197 -2.89 12.96 -2.13
N VAL A 198 -2.90 13.84 -3.14
CA VAL A 198 -2.60 15.27 -2.98
C VAL A 198 -3.82 16.07 -3.38
N HIS A 199 -4.32 16.91 -2.47
CA HIS A 199 -5.42 17.82 -2.70
C HIS A 199 -4.93 19.24 -2.49
N GLY A 200 -5.31 20.15 -3.38
CA GLY A 200 -4.87 21.54 -3.32
C GLY A 200 -5.98 22.50 -3.68
N GLN A 201 -6.19 23.49 -2.82
CA GLN A 201 -7.06 24.63 -3.03
C GLN A 201 -6.26 25.91 -2.77
N ALA A 202 -6.40 26.89 -3.66
CA ALA A 202 -5.79 28.19 -3.48
C ALA A 202 -6.81 29.30 -3.73
N GLY A 203 -6.83 30.29 -2.84
CA GLY A 203 -7.63 31.51 -2.95
C GLY A 203 -6.73 32.71 -3.16
N LYS A 204 -7.20 33.69 -3.94
CA LYS A 204 -6.61 35.03 -4.03
C LYS A 204 -7.72 36.01 -4.34
N PHE A 205 -7.66 37.19 -3.76
CA PHE A 205 -8.63 38.26 -3.95
C PHE A 205 -8.80 38.60 -5.43
N SER A 206 -10.07 38.71 -5.84
CA SER A 206 -10.46 39.17 -7.16
C SER A 206 -11.77 39.93 -7.05
N ILE A 207 -11.86 41.08 -7.73
CA ILE A 207 -13.07 41.92 -7.71
C ILE A 207 -14.27 41.25 -8.37
N VAL A 208 -14.05 40.35 -9.34
CA VAL A 208 -15.13 39.73 -10.13
C VAL A 208 -16.04 38.82 -9.28
N PRO A 209 -15.52 37.84 -8.51
CA PRO A 209 -16.35 37.05 -7.58
C PRO A 209 -17.06 37.89 -6.52
N VAL A 210 -16.42 38.98 -6.05
CA VAL A 210 -17.02 39.89 -5.08
C VAL A 210 -18.23 40.61 -5.68
N ALA A 211 -18.09 41.17 -6.88
CA ALA A 211 -19.18 41.88 -7.56
C ALA A 211 -20.36 40.93 -7.87
N VAL A 212 -20.09 39.70 -8.31
CA VAL A 212 -21.13 38.69 -8.56
C VAL A 212 -21.84 38.28 -7.27
N SER A 213 -21.09 38.03 -6.18
CA SER A 213 -21.67 37.65 -4.88
C SER A 213 -22.49 38.80 -4.28
N PHE A 214 -22.05 40.05 -4.45
CA PHE A 214 -22.79 41.23 -4.02
C PHE A 214 -24.09 41.42 -4.82
N GLY A 215 -24.03 41.30 -6.15
CA GLY A 215 -25.20 41.42 -7.01
C GLY A 215 -26.25 40.33 -6.76
N THR A 216 -25.80 39.08 -6.59
CA THR A 216 -26.69 37.95 -6.23
C THR A 216 -27.29 38.12 -4.83
N GLY A 217 -26.52 38.66 -3.88
CA GLY A 217 -27.02 39.01 -2.55
C GLY A 217 -28.15 40.04 -2.59
N ILE A 218 -27.97 41.13 -3.34
CA ILE A 218 -29.05 42.14 -3.51
C ILE A 218 -30.28 41.52 -4.16
N ALA A 219 -30.11 40.72 -5.22
CA ALA A 219 -31.22 40.06 -5.91
C ALA A 219 -31.97 39.05 -5.05
N PHE A 220 -31.36 38.49 -4.00
CA PHE A 220 -32.03 37.60 -3.05
C PHE A 220 -32.92 38.34 -2.05
N PHE A 221 -32.57 39.59 -1.70
CA PHE A 221 -33.30 40.39 -0.71
C PHE A 221 -34.36 41.33 -1.33
N GLY A 222 -34.32 41.57 -2.64
CA GLY A 222 -35.29 42.38 -3.38
C GLY A 222 -36.38 41.54 -4.02
#